data_AF-A0A1L8ZBD2-F1
#
_entry.id   AF-A0A1L8ZBD2-F1
#
_cell.length_a   1.000
_cell.length_b   1.000
_cell.length_c   1.000
_cell.angle_alpha   90.00
_cell.angle_beta   90.00
_cell.angle_gamma   90.00
#
_symmetry.space_group_name_H-M   'P 1'
#
loop_
_entity.id
_entity.type
_entity.pdbx_description
1 polymer ?
#
loop_
_entity_poly.entity_id
_entity_poly.type
_entity_poly.pdbx_seq_one_letter_code
_entity_poly.pdbx_strand_id
1 'polypeptide(L)'
;MLQFGDDKKGIFEGQVLIVEDDELSELVIELITKENYSAAYSIYLAFENLVKSVEDYKDPYLKERASDYKDIRNRLISIILGQVTDFSEINKNIILVTEELTPSDTMQFDLNYVKGFLTAVGGETSHAAILARTMGLPALVMTLLDIDELRDGDKIVIDAISSIVIKNPSTVELDLYESKILRQVEMEKELFSLKDKDAETKDGVKVFLKANIGTPVDITYVNKYGVEGIGLFRTEFLYMKSLQPPTEDEQFETYK
;
A
#
# COMPACT_ATOMS: atom_id res chain seq x y z
N MET A 1 9.15 -13.92 8.92
CA MET A 1 8.69 -14.67 7.73
C MET A 1 7.17 -14.91 7.76
N LEU A 2 6.38 -13.99 8.31
CA LEU A 2 4.93 -14.18 8.57
C LEU A 2 4.16 -12.85 8.51
N GLN A 3 4.53 -11.94 7.60
CA GLN A 3 3.93 -10.59 7.58
C GLN A 3 3.02 -10.32 6.38
N PHE A 4 3.06 -11.14 5.33
CA PHE A 4 2.19 -10.98 4.16
C PHE A 4 1.83 -12.36 3.60
N GLY A 5 0.54 -12.60 3.31
CA GLY A 5 0.04 -13.87 2.79
C GLY A 5 0.54 -14.21 1.38
N ASP A 6 0.18 -15.41 0.89
CA ASP A 6 0.62 -15.96 -0.40
C ASP A 6 0.40 -15.02 -1.61
N ASP A 7 -0.58 -14.10 -1.53
CA ASP A 7 -0.90 -13.12 -2.57
C ASP A 7 0.24 -12.13 -2.90
N LYS A 8 1.03 -11.69 -1.92
CA LYS A 8 2.18 -10.79 -2.22
C LYS A 8 3.30 -11.55 -2.91
N LYS A 9 3.42 -12.85 -2.68
CA LYS A 9 4.48 -13.69 -3.26
C LYS A 9 4.40 -13.72 -4.79
N GLY A 10 3.19 -13.78 -5.36
CA GLY A 10 2.98 -13.78 -6.82
C GLY A 10 3.44 -12.49 -7.53
N ILE A 11 3.31 -11.33 -6.88
CA ILE A 11 3.84 -10.06 -7.42
C ILE A 11 5.37 -10.13 -7.54
N PHE A 12 6.05 -10.63 -6.50
CA PHE A 12 7.51 -10.76 -6.52
C PHE A 12 8.01 -11.85 -7.47
N GLU A 13 7.27 -12.95 -7.63
CA GLU A 13 7.59 -13.96 -8.65
C GLU A 13 7.57 -13.32 -10.05
N GLY A 14 6.61 -12.45 -10.35
CA GLY A 14 6.60 -11.65 -11.58
C GLY A 14 7.79 -10.70 -11.70
N GLN A 15 8.14 -9.99 -10.63
CA GLN A 15 9.30 -9.09 -10.62
C GLN A 15 10.63 -9.84 -10.82
N VAL A 16 10.78 -11.03 -10.22
CA VAL A 16 11.95 -11.90 -10.41
C VAL A 16 12.08 -12.31 -11.87
N LEU A 17 10.99 -12.74 -12.50
CA LEU A 17 11.01 -13.12 -13.92
C LEU A 17 11.44 -11.97 -14.84
N ILE A 18 11.07 -10.72 -14.51
CA ILE A 18 11.51 -9.54 -15.27
C ILE A 18 13.02 -9.32 -15.10
N VAL A 19 13.56 -9.51 -13.89
CA VAL A 19 15.01 -9.35 -13.62
C VAL A 19 15.83 -10.48 -14.23
N GLU A 20 15.27 -11.69 -14.29
CA GLU A 20 15.88 -12.87 -14.91
C GLU A 20 15.67 -12.92 -16.44
N ASP A 21 15.08 -11.89 -17.04
CA ASP A 21 14.91 -11.81 -18.49
C ASP A 21 16.26 -11.65 -19.20
N ASP A 22 16.62 -12.67 -19.99
CA ASP A 22 17.87 -12.70 -20.74
C ASP A 22 17.99 -11.52 -21.72
N GLU A 23 16.92 -11.12 -22.41
CA GLU A 23 16.95 -9.99 -23.36
C GLU A 23 17.24 -8.67 -22.66
N LEU A 24 16.67 -8.46 -21.47
CA LEU A 24 16.94 -7.28 -20.65
C LEU A 24 18.40 -7.26 -20.20
N SER A 25 18.92 -8.40 -19.76
CA SER A 25 20.30 -8.53 -19.31
C SER A 25 21.30 -8.29 -20.45
N GLU A 26 21.04 -8.82 -21.64
CA GLU A 26 21.83 -8.64 -22.85
C GLU A 26 21.86 -7.18 -23.28
N LEU A 27 20.71 -6.50 -23.26
CA LEU A 27 20.62 -5.07 -23.58
C LEU A 27 21.45 -4.22 -22.61
N VAL A 28 21.39 -4.49 -21.31
CA VAL A 28 22.20 -3.76 -20.31
C VAL A 28 23.69 -3.99 -20.57
N ILE A 29 24.10 -5.23 -20.82
CA ILE A 29 25.51 -5.58 -21.13
C ILE A 29 25.97 -4.88 -22.42
N GLU A 30 25.12 -4.83 -23.44
CA GLU A 30 25.41 -4.15 -24.70
C GLU A 30 25.64 -2.65 -24.49
N LEU A 31 24.76 -1.97 -23.75
CA LEU A 31 24.89 -0.55 -23.42
C LEU A 31 26.17 -0.26 -22.63
N ILE A 32 26.59 -1.16 -21.74
CA ILE A 32 27.86 -1.02 -21.01
C ILE A 32 29.06 -1.23 -21.95
N THR A 33 29.06 -2.31 -22.74
CA THR A 33 30.25 -2.75 -23.48
C THR A 33 30.45 -2.06 -24.82
N LYS A 34 29.38 -1.71 -25.54
CA LYS A 34 29.45 -1.03 -26.84
C LYS A 34 29.38 0.48 -26.70
N GLU A 35 28.45 0.99 -25.89
CA GLU A 35 28.23 2.43 -25.73
C GLU A 35 29.06 3.06 -24.60
N ASN A 36 29.76 2.25 -23.78
CA ASN A 36 30.57 2.69 -22.63
C ASN A 36 29.78 3.48 -21.57
N TYR A 37 28.49 3.15 -21.40
CA TYR A 37 27.69 3.74 -20.34
C TYR A 37 27.94 3.09 -18.98
N SER A 38 27.70 3.85 -17.91
CA SER A 38 27.75 3.32 -16.55
C SER A 38 26.61 2.32 -16.33
N ALA A 39 26.82 1.31 -15.46
CA ALA A 39 25.82 0.28 -15.20
C ALA A 39 24.46 0.85 -14.78
N ALA A 40 24.46 1.87 -13.91
CA ALA A 40 23.23 2.53 -13.47
C ALA A 40 22.47 3.22 -14.62
N TYR A 41 23.21 3.88 -15.54
CA TYR A 41 22.58 4.54 -16.69
C TYR A 41 22.09 3.52 -17.74
N SER A 42 22.84 2.44 -17.97
CA SER A 42 22.43 1.35 -18.86
C SER A 42 21.15 0.68 -18.39
N ILE A 43 21.01 0.41 -17.09
CA ILE A 43 19.76 -0.11 -16.51
C ILE A 43 18.63 0.89 -16.67
N TYR A 44 18.88 2.18 -16.41
CA TYR A 44 17.88 3.21 -16.61
C TYR A 44 17.32 3.17 -18.03
N LEU A 45 18.19 3.18 -19.05
CA LEU A 45 17.79 3.18 -20.45
C LEU A 45 17.06 1.90 -20.87
N ALA A 46 17.53 0.74 -20.41
CA ALA A 46 16.90 -0.54 -20.74
C ALA A 46 15.45 -0.60 -20.22
N PHE A 47 15.21 -0.19 -18.97
CA PHE A 47 13.87 -0.14 -18.39
C PHE A 47 13.02 1.01 -18.94
N GLU A 48 13.61 2.14 -19.33
CA GLU A 48 12.86 3.27 -19.90
C GLU A 48 12.13 2.88 -21.20
N ASN A 49 12.72 1.99 -22.01
CA ASN A 49 12.08 1.46 -23.20
C ASN A 49 10.86 0.59 -22.85
N LEU A 50 10.98 -0.26 -21.84
CA LEU A 50 9.89 -1.09 -21.34
C LEU A 50 8.76 -0.20 -20.79
N VAL A 51 9.09 0.74 -19.90
CA VAL A 51 8.12 1.68 -19.30
C VAL A 51 7.31 2.41 -20.38
N LYS A 52 7.98 3.01 -21.38
CA LYS A 52 7.29 3.72 -22.47
C LYS A 52 6.34 2.82 -23.25
N SER A 53 6.76 1.59 -23.54
CA SER A 53 5.91 0.63 -24.25
C SER A 53 4.62 0.31 -23.48
N VAL A 54 4.67 0.35 -22.15
CA VAL A 54 3.51 0.04 -21.30
C VAL A 54 2.65 1.28 -21.02
N GLU A 55 3.25 2.46 -20.90
CA GLU A 55 2.53 3.73 -20.73
C GLU A 55 1.67 4.11 -21.94
N ASP A 56 2.05 3.65 -23.13
CA ASP A 56 1.31 3.84 -24.38
C ASP A 56 0.00 3.02 -24.46
N TYR A 57 -0.21 2.05 -23.56
CA TYR A 57 -1.49 1.34 -23.49
C TYR A 57 -2.62 2.24 -23.01
N LYS A 58 -3.83 2.06 -23.57
CA LYS A 58 -5.02 2.83 -23.17
C LYS A 58 -5.64 2.33 -21.86
N ASP A 59 -5.36 1.10 -21.47
CA ASP A 59 -5.93 0.46 -20.28
C ASP A 59 -5.26 1.01 -19.01
N PRO A 60 -6.01 1.64 -18.08
CA PRO A 60 -5.48 2.12 -16.81
C PRO A 60 -4.76 1.05 -15.98
N TYR A 61 -5.22 -0.20 -16.03
CA TYR A 61 -4.59 -1.31 -15.30
C TYR A 61 -3.21 -1.67 -15.88
N LEU A 62 -3.09 -1.66 -17.22
CA LEU A 62 -1.79 -1.86 -17.86
C LEU A 62 -0.86 -0.67 -17.60
N LYS A 63 -1.38 0.55 -17.50
CA LYS A 63 -0.58 1.72 -17.09
C LYS A 63 -0.05 1.60 -15.66
N GLU A 64 -0.79 0.99 -14.74
CA GLU A 64 -0.28 0.72 -13.39
C GLU A 64 0.95 -0.20 -13.42
N ARG A 65 1.10 -1.12 -14.38
CA ARG A 65 2.34 -1.93 -14.52
C ARG A 65 3.58 -1.10 -14.86
N ALA A 66 3.44 0.12 -15.37
CA ALA A 66 4.58 0.99 -15.60
C ALA A 66 5.27 1.37 -14.27
N SER A 67 4.52 1.50 -13.17
CA SER A 67 5.12 1.77 -11.86
C SER A 67 5.91 0.56 -11.34
N ASP A 68 5.49 -0.67 -11.62
CA ASP A 68 6.24 -1.89 -11.27
C ASP A 68 7.61 -1.94 -11.98
N TYR A 69 7.67 -1.63 -13.28
CA TYR A 69 8.95 -1.56 -13.99
C TYR A 69 9.85 -0.45 -13.44
N LYS A 70 9.28 0.70 -13.10
CA LYS A 70 10.01 1.80 -12.46
C LYS A 70 10.55 1.38 -11.08
N ASP A 71 9.78 0.64 -10.29
CA ASP A 71 10.18 0.11 -8.98
C ASP A 71 11.40 -0.82 -9.12
N ILE A 72 11.33 -1.82 -10.01
CA ILE A 72 12.45 -2.74 -10.26
C ILE A 72 13.69 -1.98 -10.73
N ARG A 73 13.54 -1.07 -11.71
CA ARG A 73 14.62 -0.23 -12.23
C ARG A 73 15.32 0.54 -11.12
N ASN A 74 14.54 1.29 -10.34
CA ASN A 74 15.06 2.15 -9.28
C ASN A 74 15.76 1.32 -8.21
N ARG A 75 15.21 0.15 -7.85
CA ARG A 75 15.82 -0.78 -6.91
C ARG A 75 17.16 -1.32 -7.39
N LEU A 76 17.26 -1.76 -8.66
CA LEU A 76 18.52 -2.23 -9.25
C LEU A 76 19.58 -1.12 -9.26
N ILE A 77 19.19 0.10 -9.62
CA ILE A 77 20.09 1.27 -9.60
C ILE A 77 20.57 1.55 -8.17
N SER A 78 19.68 1.57 -7.18
CA SER A 78 20.05 1.80 -5.78
C SER A 78 21.02 0.74 -5.26
N ILE A 79 20.83 -0.53 -5.63
CA ILE A 79 21.76 -1.62 -5.27
C ILE A 79 23.15 -1.36 -5.87
N ILE A 80 23.23 -1.01 -7.16
CA ILE A 80 24.51 -0.76 -7.85
C ILE A 80 25.24 0.47 -7.30
N LEU A 81 24.48 1.51 -6.94
CA LEU A 81 25.03 2.73 -6.35
C LEU A 81 25.34 2.59 -4.85
N GLY A 82 24.97 1.47 -4.22
CA GLY A 82 25.10 1.27 -2.77
C GLY A 82 24.20 2.20 -1.94
N GLN A 83 23.10 2.69 -2.53
CA GLN A 83 22.12 3.59 -1.92
C GLN A 83 20.87 2.82 -1.46
N VAL A 84 21.06 1.64 -0.90
CA VAL A 84 19.93 0.85 -0.38
C VAL A 84 19.53 1.43 0.97
N THR A 85 18.30 1.94 1.07
CA THR A 85 17.74 2.37 2.35
C THR A 85 17.43 1.13 3.19
N ASP A 86 18.19 0.91 4.27
CA ASP A 86 17.93 -0.17 5.20
C ASP A 86 16.83 0.24 6.18
N PHE A 87 15.62 -0.21 5.91
CA PHE A 87 14.46 0.04 6.74
C PHE A 87 14.41 -0.84 8.01
N SER A 88 15.31 -1.81 8.16
CA SER A 88 15.36 -2.67 9.34
C SER A 88 15.80 -1.93 10.62
N GLU A 89 16.39 -0.74 10.49
CA GLU A 89 16.77 0.11 11.62
C GLU A 89 15.59 0.83 12.29
N ILE A 90 14.39 0.79 11.69
CA ILE A 90 13.19 1.41 12.28
C ILE A 90 12.77 0.62 13.52
N ASN A 91 13.12 1.15 14.69
CA ASN A 91 12.83 0.56 16.00
C ASN A 91 11.95 1.45 16.90
N LYS A 92 11.36 2.51 16.32
CA LYS A 92 10.53 3.49 17.01
C LYS A 92 9.29 3.82 16.18
N ASN A 93 8.25 4.31 16.84
CA ASN A 93 7.03 4.74 16.15
C ASN A 93 7.35 5.89 15.17
N ILE A 94 7.00 5.72 13.89
CA ILE A 94 7.22 6.71 12.82
C ILE A 94 5.94 7.00 12.04
N ILE A 95 5.94 8.14 11.36
CA ILE A 95 5.03 8.43 10.26
C ILE A 95 5.86 8.29 8.99
N LEU A 96 5.40 7.46 8.05
CA LEU A 96 6.11 7.28 6.78
C LEU A 96 5.70 8.36 5.80
N VAL A 97 6.68 9.07 5.27
CA VAL A 97 6.50 10.11 4.25
C VAL A 97 7.29 9.69 3.03
N THR A 98 6.63 9.62 1.87
CA THR A 98 7.27 9.25 0.60
C THR A 98 6.56 9.93 -0.57
N GLU A 99 7.17 9.98 -1.74
CA GLU A 99 6.48 10.42 -2.95
C GLU A 99 5.38 9.40 -3.31
N GLU A 100 5.78 8.14 -3.45
CA GLU A 100 4.94 6.98 -3.70
C GLU A 100 5.41 5.82 -2.81
N LEU A 101 4.49 4.93 -2.43
CA LEU A 101 4.83 3.70 -1.73
C LEU A 101 4.74 2.54 -2.71
N THR A 102 5.85 1.89 -3.01
CA THR A 102 5.86 0.75 -3.93
C THR A 102 5.59 -0.57 -3.18
N PRO A 103 5.19 -1.66 -3.87
CA PRO A 103 5.11 -2.98 -3.25
C PRO A 103 6.41 -3.39 -2.54
N SER A 104 7.56 -3.11 -3.17
CA SER A 104 8.89 -3.38 -2.61
C SER A 104 9.14 -2.69 -1.28
N ASP A 105 8.69 -1.44 -1.12
CA ASP A 105 8.87 -0.69 0.11
C ASP A 105 8.11 -1.34 1.27
N THR A 106 6.85 -1.72 1.05
CA THR A 106 5.97 -2.27 2.11
C THR A 106 6.49 -3.55 2.77
N MET A 107 7.48 -4.22 2.17
CA MET A 107 8.10 -5.43 2.70
C MET A 107 9.39 -5.20 3.48
N GLN A 108 9.99 -4.02 3.38
CA GLN A 108 11.31 -3.75 3.94
C GLN A 108 11.27 -3.25 5.40
N PHE A 109 10.16 -2.69 5.86
CA PHE A 109 10.00 -2.22 7.25
C PHE A 109 8.99 -3.04 8.04
N ASP A 110 9.23 -3.15 9.36
CA ASP A 110 8.22 -3.66 10.27
C ASP A 110 7.09 -2.61 10.44
N LEU A 111 5.96 -2.93 9.83
CA LEU A 111 4.73 -2.13 9.87
C LEU A 111 4.20 -1.87 11.28
N ASN A 112 4.63 -2.63 12.31
CA ASN A 112 4.25 -2.37 13.70
C ASN A 112 4.68 -0.98 14.19
N TYR A 113 5.77 -0.46 13.65
CA TYR A 113 6.32 0.86 14.00
C TYR A 113 5.67 2.00 13.22
N VAL A 114 4.93 1.72 12.15
CA VAL A 114 4.29 2.77 11.35
C VAL A 114 2.97 3.20 12.01
N LYS A 115 2.81 4.51 12.20
CA LYS A 115 1.61 5.13 12.80
C LYS A 115 0.77 5.92 11.80
N GLY A 116 1.24 6.05 10.57
CA GLY A 116 0.48 6.67 9.48
C GLY A 116 1.35 6.88 8.25
N PHE A 117 0.69 7.27 7.16
CA PHE A 117 1.31 7.46 5.85
C PHE A 117 0.99 8.85 5.28
N LEU A 118 1.98 9.50 4.67
CA LEU A 118 1.82 10.68 3.83
C LEU A 118 2.46 10.40 2.47
N THR A 119 1.71 10.54 1.39
CA THR A 119 2.26 10.40 0.03
C THR A 119 1.92 11.58 -0.86
N ALA A 120 2.91 12.05 -1.64
CA ALA A 120 2.73 13.16 -2.58
C ALA A 120 1.89 12.75 -3.80
N VAL A 121 2.04 11.50 -4.25
CA VAL A 121 1.24 10.92 -5.33
C VAL A 121 0.45 9.71 -4.87
N GLY A 122 -0.44 9.21 -5.73
CA GLY A 122 -1.31 8.08 -5.49
C GLY A 122 -2.79 8.45 -5.52
N GLY A 123 -3.65 7.53 -5.13
CA GLY A 123 -5.09 7.76 -5.02
C GLY A 123 -5.71 6.79 -4.01
N GLU A 124 -7.03 6.74 -3.93
CA GLU A 124 -7.74 5.83 -3.01
C GLU A 124 -7.40 4.34 -3.22
N THR A 125 -6.95 3.98 -4.42
CA THR A 125 -6.54 2.62 -4.80
C THR A 125 -5.04 2.38 -4.72
N SER A 126 -4.25 3.36 -4.28
CA SER A 126 -2.79 3.21 -4.16
C SER A 126 -2.40 2.19 -3.09
N HIS A 127 -1.20 1.62 -3.22
CA HIS A 127 -0.63 0.71 -2.22
C HIS A 127 -0.64 1.29 -0.81
N ALA A 128 -0.27 2.57 -0.66
CA ALA A 128 -0.33 3.27 0.63
C ALA A 128 -1.76 3.36 1.18
N ALA A 129 -2.73 3.75 0.35
CA ALA A 129 -4.13 3.87 0.76
C ALA A 129 -4.72 2.54 1.21
N ILE A 130 -4.50 1.48 0.42
CA ILE A 130 -4.99 0.13 0.71
C ILE A 130 -4.35 -0.37 2.01
N LEU A 131 -3.03 -0.27 2.14
CA LEU A 131 -2.30 -0.72 3.32
C LEU A 131 -2.77 -0.01 4.59
N ALA A 132 -2.89 1.32 4.54
CA ALA A 132 -3.37 2.11 5.67
C ALA A 132 -4.78 1.69 6.11
N ARG A 133 -5.70 1.48 5.16
CA ARG A 133 -7.06 0.99 5.45
C ARG A 133 -7.06 -0.39 6.09
N THR A 134 -6.28 -1.34 5.55
CA THR A 134 -6.17 -2.69 6.10
C THR A 134 -5.60 -2.69 7.52
N MET A 135 -4.68 -1.76 7.82
CA MET A 135 -4.06 -1.63 9.13
C MET A 135 -4.85 -0.75 10.10
N GLY A 136 -5.91 -0.07 9.65
CA GLY A 136 -6.61 0.94 10.46
C GLY A 136 -5.74 2.14 10.83
N LEU A 137 -4.76 2.50 9.99
CA LEU A 137 -3.86 3.62 10.20
C LEU A 137 -4.31 4.87 9.43
N PRO A 138 -4.07 6.08 9.96
CA PRO A 138 -4.33 7.31 9.24
C PRO A 138 -3.40 7.43 8.02
N ALA A 139 -3.96 7.79 6.87
CA ALA A 139 -3.19 8.09 5.67
C ALA A 139 -3.77 9.28 4.92
N LEU A 140 -2.88 10.14 4.43
CA LEU A 140 -3.22 11.16 3.43
C LEU A 140 -2.37 10.91 2.18
N VAL A 141 -3.07 10.77 1.07
CA VAL A 141 -2.53 10.46 -0.25
C VAL A 141 -2.82 11.67 -1.13
N MET A 142 -1.92 12.02 -2.05
CA MET A 142 -1.99 13.28 -2.81
C MET A 142 -1.95 14.51 -1.90
N THR A 143 -1.10 14.47 -0.88
CA THR A 143 -0.93 15.66 -0.04
C THR A 143 -0.33 16.80 -0.88
N LEU A 144 -0.87 18.02 -0.73
CA LEU A 144 -0.26 19.23 -1.28
C LEU A 144 1.01 19.64 -0.52
N LEU A 145 1.35 18.88 0.52
CA LEU A 145 2.55 19.09 1.30
C LEU A 145 3.77 18.84 0.41
N ASP A 146 4.68 19.81 0.37
CA ASP A 146 5.97 19.62 -0.24
C ASP A 146 6.79 18.67 0.64
N ILE A 147 6.91 17.42 0.19
CA ILE A 147 7.64 16.37 0.91
C ILE A 147 9.12 16.73 1.06
N ASP A 148 9.68 17.56 0.17
CA ASP A 148 11.09 17.98 0.22
C ASP A 148 11.36 18.94 1.39
N GLU A 149 10.32 19.55 1.95
CA GLU A 149 10.46 20.38 3.14
C GLU A 149 10.60 19.54 4.41
N LEU A 150 10.12 18.28 4.42
CA LEU A 150 10.19 17.41 5.59
C LEU A 150 11.54 16.74 5.72
N ARG A 151 11.99 16.55 6.96
CA ARG A 151 13.24 15.86 7.26
C ARG A 151 13.02 14.71 8.22
N ASP A 152 13.86 13.70 8.11
CA ASP A 152 13.89 12.58 9.06
C ASP A 152 14.02 13.10 10.49
N GLY A 153 13.09 12.68 11.34
CA GLY A 153 13.01 13.09 12.74
C GLY A 153 12.14 14.31 13.01
N ASP A 154 11.58 14.97 11.99
CA ASP A 154 10.56 16.00 12.17
C ASP A 154 9.34 15.42 12.91
N LYS A 155 8.74 16.23 13.80
CA LYS A 155 7.48 15.87 14.45
C LYS A 155 6.34 16.25 13.53
N ILE A 156 5.43 15.31 13.29
CA ILE A 156 4.29 15.51 12.40
C ILE A 156 3.02 15.01 13.10
N VAL A 157 1.93 15.73 12.91
CA VAL A 157 0.56 15.27 13.22
C VAL A 157 -0.21 15.12 11.93
N ILE A 158 -0.94 14.01 11.80
CA ILE A 158 -1.86 13.74 10.69
C ILE A 158 -3.28 13.72 11.24
N ASP A 159 -4.11 14.65 10.80
CA ASP A 159 -5.57 14.60 10.95
C ASP A 159 -6.15 14.11 9.61
N ALA A 160 -6.27 12.79 9.46
CA ALA A 160 -6.78 12.20 8.22
C ALA A 160 -8.28 12.48 8.00
N ILE A 161 -9.02 12.80 9.07
CA ILE A 161 -10.45 13.13 9.00
C ILE A 161 -10.63 14.53 8.41
N SER A 162 -9.83 15.49 8.88
CA SER A 162 -9.89 16.88 8.46
C SER A 162 -8.96 17.19 7.28
N SER A 163 -8.18 16.20 6.82
CA SER A 163 -7.13 16.34 5.81
C SER A 163 -6.09 17.42 6.16
N ILE A 164 -5.64 17.44 7.41
CA ILE A 164 -4.64 18.41 7.91
C ILE A 164 -3.34 17.69 8.27
N VAL A 165 -2.22 18.26 7.85
CA VAL A 165 -0.87 17.87 8.29
C VAL A 165 -0.25 19.05 9.03
N ILE A 166 0.25 18.81 10.24
CA ILE A 166 0.95 19.82 11.03
C ILE A 166 2.41 19.39 11.18
N LYS A 167 3.31 20.18 10.60
CA LYS A 167 4.75 20.03 10.75
C LYS A 167 5.23 20.78 11.98
N ASN A 168 6.10 20.14 12.77
CA ASN A 168 6.69 20.70 13.98
C ASN A 168 5.63 21.33 14.91
N PRO A 169 4.60 20.55 15.31
CA PRO A 169 3.51 21.06 16.12
C PRO A 169 4.03 21.62 17.44
N SER A 170 3.40 22.71 17.87
CA SER A 170 3.60 23.26 19.21
C SER A 170 3.12 22.27 20.27
N THR A 171 3.54 22.48 21.53
CA THR A 171 3.07 21.67 22.65
C THR A 171 1.55 21.74 22.81
N VAL A 172 0.95 22.90 22.56
CA VAL A 172 -0.51 23.10 22.61
C VAL A 172 -1.23 22.27 21.55
N GLU A 173 -0.69 22.21 20.33
CA GLU A 173 -1.24 21.38 19.27
C GLU A 173 -1.09 19.89 19.58
N LEU A 174 0.07 19.47 20.12
CA LEU A 174 0.27 18.08 20.55
C LEU A 174 -0.76 17.67 21.60
N ASP A 175 -0.95 18.47 22.65
CA ASP A 175 -1.92 18.19 23.72
C ASP A 175 -3.36 18.12 23.19
N LEU A 176 -3.71 19.00 22.24
CA LEU A 176 -5.01 19.01 21.58
C LEU A 176 -5.25 17.71 20.80
N TYR A 177 -4.28 17.28 20.00
CA TYR A 177 -4.41 16.08 19.17
C TYR A 177 -4.33 14.79 19.98
N GLU A 178 -3.53 14.76 21.05
CA GLU A 178 -3.53 13.65 22.00
C GLU A 178 -4.92 13.49 22.64
N SER A 179 -5.55 14.60 23.03
CA SER A 179 -6.92 14.60 23.55
C SER A 179 -7.95 14.14 22.50
N LYS A 180 -7.79 14.54 21.23
CA LYS A 180 -8.65 14.06 20.12
C LYS A 180 -8.51 12.55 19.93
N ILE A 181 -7.28 12.03 19.93
CA ILE A 181 -7.00 10.60 19.77
C ILE A 181 -7.62 9.81 20.91
N LEU A 182 -7.46 10.25 22.16
CA LEU A 182 -8.05 9.59 23.32
C LEU A 182 -9.59 9.52 23.21
N ARG A 183 -10.23 10.63 22.82
CA ARG A 183 -11.68 10.68 22.61
C ARG A 183 -12.12 9.74 21.49
N GLN A 184 -11.34 9.64 20.42
CA GLN A 184 -11.65 8.72 19.33
C GLN A 184 -11.53 7.26 19.78
N VAL A 185 -10.50 6.91 20.54
CA VAL A 185 -10.33 5.56 21.11
C VAL A 185 -11.48 5.22 22.07
N GLU A 186 -11.95 6.17 22.88
CA GLU A 186 -13.13 5.97 23.75
C GLU A 186 -14.40 5.76 22.92
N MET A 187 -14.62 6.59 21.90
CA MET A 187 -15.77 6.46 21.00
C MET A 187 -15.76 5.11 20.27
N GLU A 188 -14.60 4.67 19.78
CA GLU A 188 -14.45 3.36 19.13
C GLU A 188 -14.77 2.21 20.09
N LYS A 189 -14.38 2.31 21.37
CA LYS A 189 -14.77 1.32 22.39
C LYS A 189 -16.27 1.31 22.65
N GLU A 190 -16.89 2.49 22.75
CA GLU A 190 -18.34 2.61 22.92
C GLU A 190 -19.08 1.99 21.73
N LEU A 191 -18.67 2.33 20.49
CA LEU A 191 -19.24 1.75 19.27
C LEU A 191 -19.02 0.24 19.21
N PHE A 192 -17.84 -0.24 19.55
CA PHE A 192 -17.54 -1.68 19.56
C PHE A 192 -18.39 -2.44 20.58
N SER A 193 -18.80 -1.81 21.69
CA SER A 193 -19.73 -2.41 22.66
C SER A 193 -21.14 -2.64 22.09
N LEU A 194 -21.48 -2.00 20.98
CA LEU A 194 -22.76 -2.15 20.29
C LEU A 194 -22.76 -3.30 19.27
N LYS A 195 -21.62 -3.95 19.00
CA LYS A 195 -21.49 -4.96 17.94
C LYS A 195 -22.49 -6.12 18.05
N ASP A 196 -22.91 -6.47 19.26
CA ASP A 196 -23.83 -7.61 19.51
C ASP A 196 -25.30 -7.14 19.65
N LYS A 197 -25.59 -5.86 19.39
CA LYS A 197 -26.96 -5.31 19.41
C LYS A 197 -27.58 -5.30 18.03
N ASP A 198 -28.89 -5.53 17.97
CA ASP A 198 -29.68 -5.38 16.75
C ASP A 198 -29.57 -3.94 16.20
N ALA A 199 -29.40 -3.83 14.88
CA ALA A 199 -29.43 -2.55 14.19
C ALA A 199 -30.89 -2.12 13.94
N GLU A 200 -31.39 -1.22 14.79
CA GLU A 200 -32.78 -0.75 14.79
C GLU A 200 -32.85 0.78 14.84
N THR A 201 -33.74 1.37 14.05
CA THR A 201 -34.01 2.82 14.11
C THR A 201 -34.79 3.19 15.38
N LYS A 202 -34.83 4.47 15.74
CA LYS A 202 -35.53 4.95 16.95
C LYS A 202 -37.04 4.65 16.95
N ASP A 203 -37.63 4.45 15.78
CA ASP A 203 -39.04 4.12 15.55
C ASP A 203 -39.29 2.63 15.29
N GLY A 204 -38.26 1.77 15.44
CA GLY A 204 -38.41 0.32 15.50
C GLY A 204 -38.19 -0.44 14.19
N VAL A 205 -37.63 0.21 13.17
CA VAL A 205 -37.34 -0.43 11.88
C VAL A 205 -35.98 -1.12 11.97
N LYS A 206 -35.98 -2.46 11.84
CA LYS A 206 -34.75 -3.24 11.75
C LYS A 206 -34.08 -3.07 10.39
N VAL A 207 -32.76 -2.91 10.40
CA VAL A 207 -31.92 -2.88 9.21
C VAL A 207 -30.82 -3.93 9.36
N PHE A 208 -30.33 -4.46 8.24
CA PHE A 208 -29.24 -5.45 8.26
C PHE A 208 -27.91 -4.77 7.98
N LEU A 209 -26.96 -4.89 8.91
CA LEU A 209 -25.59 -4.43 8.71
C LEU A 209 -24.72 -5.58 8.22
N LYS A 210 -24.37 -5.56 6.94
CA LYS A 210 -23.54 -6.60 6.31
C LYS A 210 -22.20 -6.04 5.86
N ALA A 211 -21.17 -6.88 5.86
CA ALA A 211 -19.84 -6.50 5.41
C ALA A 211 -19.68 -6.60 3.89
N ASN A 212 -18.81 -5.74 3.35
CA ASN A 212 -18.26 -5.89 2.01
C ASN A 212 -16.86 -6.49 2.16
N ILE A 213 -16.61 -7.61 1.49
CA ILE A 213 -15.32 -8.31 1.52
C ILE A 213 -14.75 -8.47 0.11
N GLY A 214 -13.43 -8.58 0.00
CA GLY A 214 -12.71 -8.84 -1.24
C GLY A 214 -11.96 -10.17 -1.24
N THR A 215 -11.67 -10.74 -0.07
CA THR A 215 -11.04 -12.05 0.06
C THR A 215 -11.65 -12.86 1.21
N PRO A 216 -11.57 -14.20 1.20
CA PRO A 216 -12.03 -15.02 2.32
C PRO A 216 -11.32 -14.68 3.64
N VAL A 217 -10.09 -14.16 3.61
CA VAL A 217 -9.34 -13.76 4.80
C VAL A 217 -10.03 -12.61 5.54
N ASP A 218 -10.72 -11.72 4.82
CA ASP A 218 -11.44 -10.58 5.39
C ASP A 218 -12.52 -11.02 6.38
N ILE A 219 -13.05 -12.25 6.26
CA ILE A 219 -14.03 -12.84 7.17
C ILE A 219 -13.52 -12.82 8.61
N THR A 220 -12.23 -13.12 8.81
CA THR A 220 -11.59 -13.13 10.14
C THR A 220 -11.58 -11.74 10.80
N TYR A 221 -11.56 -10.68 9.98
CA TYR A 221 -11.60 -9.31 10.43
C TYR A 221 -13.03 -8.86 10.72
N VAL A 222 -13.94 -9.03 9.75
CA VAL A 222 -15.32 -8.51 9.84
C VAL A 222 -16.15 -9.22 10.92
N ASN A 223 -15.87 -10.49 11.22
CA ASN A 223 -16.53 -11.22 12.30
C ASN A 223 -16.32 -10.58 13.68
N LYS A 224 -15.27 -9.77 13.87
CA LYS A 224 -15.04 -9.06 15.14
C LYS A 224 -16.05 -7.95 15.38
N TYR A 225 -16.73 -7.47 14.33
CA TYR A 225 -17.61 -6.30 14.34
C TYR A 225 -19.10 -6.65 14.39
N GLY A 226 -19.47 -7.92 14.61
CA GLY A 226 -20.88 -8.32 14.79
C GLY A 226 -21.74 -8.17 13.53
N VAL A 227 -21.14 -8.35 12.36
CA VAL A 227 -21.84 -8.22 11.07
C VAL A 227 -22.86 -9.34 10.86
N GLU A 228 -24.01 -9.00 10.27
CA GLU A 228 -25.12 -9.92 9.99
C GLU A 228 -24.95 -10.65 8.65
N GLY A 229 -23.69 -10.93 8.29
CA GLY A 229 -23.29 -11.60 7.07
C GLY A 229 -22.59 -10.69 6.06
N ILE A 230 -22.44 -11.20 4.85
CA ILE A 230 -21.77 -10.53 3.73
C ILE A 230 -22.83 -9.95 2.79
N GLY A 231 -22.72 -8.65 2.52
CA GLY A 231 -23.61 -7.91 1.61
C GLY A 231 -23.05 -7.82 0.20
N LEU A 232 -21.72 -7.83 0.09
CA LEU A 232 -20.99 -7.81 -1.16
C LEU A 232 -19.71 -8.63 -1.01
N PHE A 233 -19.53 -9.62 -1.88
CA PHE A 233 -18.23 -10.25 -2.09
C PHE A 233 -17.71 -9.80 -3.45
N ARG A 234 -16.64 -9.00 -3.44
CA ARG A 234 -15.97 -8.49 -4.64
C ARG A 234 -15.09 -9.58 -5.24
N THR A 235 -15.57 -10.22 -6.31
CA THR A 235 -14.89 -11.35 -6.96
C THR A 235 -13.74 -10.91 -7.86
N GLU A 236 -13.64 -9.62 -8.19
CA GLU A 236 -12.59 -9.08 -9.05
C GLU A 236 -11.19 -9.32 -8.46
N PHE A 237 -11.07 -9.31 -7.13
CA PHE A 237 -9.80 -9.58 -6.46
C PHE A 237 -9.29 -11.00 -6.71
N LEU A 238 -10.15 -11.97 -7.00
CA LEU A 238 -9.73 -13.32 -7.37
C LEU A 238 -9.05 -13.34 -8.75
N TYR A 239 -9.46 -12.45 -9.65
CA TYR A 239 -8.87 -12.29 -10.98
C TYR A 239 -7.63 -11.39 -10.96
N MET A 240 -7.59 -10.40 -10.07
CA MET A 240 -6.45 -9.48 -9.94
C MET A 240 -5.23 -10.11 -9.26
N LYS A 241 -5.40 -11.23 -8.56
CA LYS A 241 -4.33 -11.93 -7.82
C LYS A 241 -3.44 -12.84 -8.67
N SER A 242 -3.83 -13.13 -9.92
CA SER A 242 -3.13 -14.10 -10.76
C SER A 242 -2.87 -13.54 -12.15
N LEU A 243 -1.72 -13.92 -12.73
CA LEU A 243 -1.36 -13.63 -14.12
C LEU A 243 -2.27 -14.36 -15.12
N GLN A 244 -2.95 -15.41 -14.67
CA GLN A 244 -3.97 -16.13 -15.44
C GLN A 244 -5.32 -16.08 -14.72
N PRO A 245 -6.44 -16.05 -15.45
CA PRO A 245 -7.76 -16.11 -14.84
C PRO A 245 -7.88 -17.33 -13.90
N PRO A 246 -8.51 -17.18 -12.73
CA PRO A 246 -8.73 -18.29 -11.81
C PRO A 246 -9.58 -19.37 -12.47
N THR A 247 -9.19 -20.62 -12.26
CA THR A 247 -9.95 -21.78 -12.71
C THR A 247 -11.32 -21.85 -12.04
N GLU A 248 -12.24 -22.64 -12.61
CA GLU A 248 -13.54 -22.89 -11.98
C GLU A 248 -13.39 -23.52 -10.59
N ASP A 249 -12.42 -24.43 -10.42
CA ASP A 249 -12.15 -25.10 -9.15
C ASP A 249 -11.63 -24.12 -8.07
N GLU A 250 -10.75 -23.17 -8.45
CA GLU A 250 -10.27 -22.13 -7.53
C GLU A 250 -11.39 -21.16 -7.13
N GLN A 251 -12.27 -20.82 -8.07
CA GLN A 251 -13.47 -20.03 -7.79
C GLN A 251 -14.39 -20.78 -6.82
N PHE A 252 -14.65 -22.06 -7.09
CA PHE A 252 -15.49 -22.90 -6.24
C PHE A 252 -14.96 -22.99 -4.81
N GLU A 253 -13.67 -23.30 -4.62
CA GLU A 253 -13.09 -23.40 -3.27
C GLU A 253 -13.01 -22.03 -2.57
N THR A 254 -12.92 -20.92 -3.31
CA THR A 254 -12.99 -19.57 -2.73
C THR A 254 -14.39 -19.22 -2.21
N TYR A 255 -15.45 -19.71 -2.87
CA TYR A 255 -16.84 -19.38 -2.53
C TYR A 255 -17.47 -20.31 -1.48
N LYS A 256 -16.93 -21.51 -1.32
CA LYS A 256 -17.40 -22.57 -0.42
C LYS A 256 -17.04 -22.31 1.04
#